data_AF-A0A3M1CJQ0-F1
#
_entry.id   AF-A0A3M1CJQ0-F1
#
_cell.length_a   1.000
_cell.length_b   1.000
_cell.length_c   1.000
_cell.angle_alpha   90.00
_cell.angle_beta   90.00
_cell.angle_gamma   90.00
#
_symmetry.space_group_name_H-M   'P 1'
#
loop_
_entity.id
_entity.type
_entity.pdbx_description
1 polymer ?
#
loop_
_entity_poly.entity_id
_entity_poly.type
_entity_poly.pdbx_seq_one_letter_code
_entity_poly.pdbx_strand_id
1 'polypeptide(L)'
;MSDVGPQLVYSARERDAGCVPVARTLARRLVAQGRPADGGWILACVVAPELWRPAALETSARVLALDAAELLAGGGEVLAAAELYLAAGDRGRARRLVERLGNPTAMRRLNEAEEPRLMLSQGGLTGEGAVTTLRAIRTRALEALTETDDLVAEEQLLTLLELLGLDTPAARLAERQQEFARAARAWERAGEPIKAARAAYRGGDTERVLEILVKVEPDHPEYRAACVLAIRLAARLEWLDYALDHLVGDFIEQPPRNDAEREAFALLARLY
;
A
#
# COMPACT_ATOMS: atom_id res chain seq x y z
N MET A 1 -5.18 16.97 11.36
CA MET A 1 -4.09 16.24 10.70
C MET A 1 -4.71 15.43 9.59
N SER A 2 -4.72 16.01 8.40
CA SER A 2 -5.25 15.41 7.19
C SER A 2 -4.22 14.38 6.72
N ASP A 3 -4.56 13.10 6.82
CA ASP A 3 -3.77 11.98 6.29
C ASP A 3 -3.83 12.01 4.75
N VAL A 4 -3.24 13.05 4.15
CA VAL A 4 -3.05 13.16 2.71
C VAL A 4 -1.75 12.42 2.42
N GLY A 5 -1.81 11.10 2.55
CA GLY A 5 -0.76 10.23 2.02
C GLY A 5 -0.53 10.54 0.54
N PRO A 6 0.67 10.25 0.00
CA PRO A 6 1.03 10.57 -1.37
C PRO A 6 -0.06 10.08 -2.32
N GLN A 7 -0.74 11.02 -2.99
CA GLN A 7 -1.69 10.71 -4.03
C GLN A 7 -0.91 10.00 -5.14
N LEU A 8 -0.98 8.67 -5.16
CA LEU A 8 -0.49 7.86 -6.27
C LEU A 8 -1.23 8.31 -7.54
N VAL A 9 -0.57 9.16 -8.32
CA VAL A 9 -0.94 9.51 -9.69
C VAL A 9 -0.48 8.36 -10.60
N TYR A 10 -0.93 7.14 -10.34
CA TYR A 10 -1.12 6.22 -11.46
C TYR A 10 -2.41 6.66 -12.12
N SER A 11 -2.36 7.01 -13.41
CA SER A 11 -3.58 7.24 -14.15
C SER A 11 -4.48 6.00 -14.04
N ALA A 12 -5.80 6.18 -13.95
CA ALA A 12 -6.74 5.04 -13.88
C ALA A 12 -6.48 4.01 -15.00
N ARG A 13 -6.02 4.51 -16.17
CA ARG A 13 -5.66 3.71 -17.34
C ARG A 13 -4.44 2.80 -17.17
N GLU A 14 -3.40 3.25 -16.47
CA GLU A 14 -2.18 2.44 -16.26
C GLU A 14 -2.40 1.32 -15.24
N ARG A 15 -3.32 1.51 -14.30
CA ARG A 15 -3.74 0.44 -13.39
C ARG A 15 -4.57 -0.60 -14.13
N ASP A 16 -5.48 -0.16 -15.01
CA ASP A 16 -6.47 -1.03 -15.65
C ASP A 16 -5.90 -2.12 -16.56
N ALA A 17 -4.82 -1.86 -17.31
CA ALA A 17 -4.35 -2.80 -18.34
C ALA A 17 -3.54 -3.99 -17.79
N GLY A 18 -2.67 -3.77 -16.80
CA GLY A 18 -1.74 -4.80 -16.31
C GLY A 18 -2.24 -5.59 -15.10
N CYS A 19 -3.01 -4.95 -14.20
CA CYS A 19 -3.31 -5.54 -12.90
C CYS A 19 -4.59 -6.36 -12.88
N VAL A 20 -5.59 -5.96 -13.67
CA VAL A 20 -6.90 -6.61 -13.72
C VAL A 20 -6.78 -8.09 -14.14
N PRO A 21 -5.96 -8.47 -15.15
CA PRO A 21 -5.76 -9.88 -15.49
C PRO A 21 -5.13 -10.69 -14.36
N VAL A 22 -4.15 -10.12 -13.65
CA VAL A 22 -3.46 -10.78 -12.52
C VAL A 22 -4.42 -10.97 -11.35
N ALA A 23 -5.12 -9.90 -10.95
CA ALA A 23 -6.10 -9.93 -9.87
C ALA A 23 -7.24 -10.93 -10.16
N ARG A 24 -7.74 -10.98 -11.40
CA ARG A 24 -8.75 -11.97 -11.82
C ARG A 24 -8.21 -13.40 -11.79
N THR A 25 -6.98 -13.62 -12.24
CA THR A 25 -6.36 -14.94 -12.20
C THR A 25 -6.23 -15.44 -10.76
N LEU A 26 -5.78 -14.56 -9.86
CA LEU A 26 -5.66 -14.85 -8.45
C LEU A 26 -7.02 -15.08 -7.78
N ALA A 27 -8.00 -14.22 -8.04
CA ALA A 27 -9.36 -14.39 -7.52
C ALA A 27 -9.97 -15.74 -7.94
N ARG A 28 -9.79 -16.16 -9.20
CA ARG A 28 -10.23 -17.49 -9.67
C ARG A 28 -9.53 -18.64 -8.93
N ARG A 29 -8.24 -18.52 -8.66
CA ARG A 29 -7.48 -19.53 -7.89
C ARG A 29 -8.00 -19.63 -6.45
N LEU A 30 -8.25 -18.49 -5.80
CA LEU A 30 -8.84 -18.46 -4.45
C LEU A 30 -10.25 -19.05 -4.41
N VAL A 31 -11.08 -18.76 -5.40
CA VAL A 31 -12.40 -19.40 -5.55
C VAL A 31 -12.27 -20.92 -5.69
N ALA A 32 -11.32 -21.40 -6.50
CA ALA A 32 -11.08 -22.83 -6.66
C ALA A 32 -10.63 -23.53 -5.37
N GLN A 33 -10.09 -22.79 -4.40
CA GLN A 33 -9.74 -23.28 -3.06
C GLN A 33 -10.86 -23.16 -2.03
N GLY A 34 -12.05 -22.71 -2.42
CA GLY A 34 -13.14 -22.45 -1.47
C GLY A 34 -12.97 -21.16 -0.66
N ARG A 35 -12.15 -20.22 -1.15
CA ARG A 35 -11.91 -18.90 -0.56
C ARG A 35 -12.46 -17.75 -1.43
N PRO A 36 -13.77 -17.73 -1.76
CA PRO A 36 -14.32 -16.73 -2.66
C PRO A 36 -14.27 -15.31 -2.07
N ALA A 37 -14.45 -15.14 -0.76
CA ALA A 37 -14.37 -13.82 -0.10
C ALA A 37 -13.01 -13.15 -0.33
N ASP A 38 -11.92 -13.90 -0.19
CA ASP A 38 -10.56 -13.40 -0.40
C ASP A 38 -10.32 -12.95 -1.84
N GLY A 39 -10.81 -13.75 -2.81
CA GLY A 39 -10.80 -13.34 -4.22
C GLY A 39 -11.59 -12.05 -4.43
N GLY A 40 -12.73 -11.91 -3.76
CA GLY A 40 -13.55 -10.70 -3.77
C GLY A 40 -12.82 -9.47 -3.23
N TRP A 41 -12.10 -9.59 -2.10
CA TRP A 41 -11.31 -8.49 -1.54
C TRP A 41 -10.15 -8.05 -2.44
N ILE A 42 -9.49 -8.97 -3.12
CA ILE A 42 -8.44 -8.65 -4.08
C ILE A 42 -8.99 -7.85 -5.26
N LEU A 43 -10.13 -8.28 -5.82
CA LEU A 43 -10.80 -7.53 -6.90
C LEU A 43 -11.30 -6.16 -6.41
N ALA A 44 -11.87 -6.10 -5.20
CA ALA A 44 -12.32 -4.86 -4.58
C ALA A 44 -11.17 -3.87 -4.41
N CYS A 45 -9.97 -4.33 -4.06
CA CYS A 45 -8.80 -3.48 -3.88
C CYS A 45 -8.32 -2.83 -5.18
N VAL A 46 -8.50 -3.51 -6.31
CA VAL A 46 -8.18 -2.95 -7.64
C VAL A 46 -9.13 -1.80 -8.01
N VAL A 47 -10.43 -1.95 -7.74
CA VAL A 47 -11.44 -0.94 -8.08
C VAL A 47 -11.58 0.17 -7.03
N ALA A 48 -11.07 -0.04 -5.81
CA ALA A 48 -11.29 0.84 -4.67
C ALA A 48 -11.08 2.33 -4.99
N PRO A 49 -9.98 2.77 -5.64
CA PRO A 49 -9.77 4.20 -5.93
C PRO A 49 -10.89 4.87 -6.73
N GLU A 50 -11.63 4.11 -7.54
CA GLU A 50 -12.71 4.61 -8.40
C GLU A 50 -14.10 4.49 -7.74
N LEU A 51 -14.26 3.67 -6.69
CA LEU A 51 -15.56 3.47 -6.02
C LEU A 51 -16.15 4.77 -5.44
N TRP A 52 -15.29 5.71 -5.06
CA TRP A 52 -15.69 6.99 -4.46
C TRP A 52 -15.76 8.15 -5.46
N ARG A 53 -15.52 7.91 -6.75
CA ARG A 53 -15.58 8.95 -7.78
C ARG A 53 -16.91 8.86 -8.56
N PRO A 54 -17.87 9.78 -8.32
CA PRO A 54 -19.24 9.64 -8.84
C PRO A 54 -19.35 9.65 -10.38
N ALA A 55 -18.38 10.24 -11.09
CA ALA A 55 -18.37 10.34 -12.55
C ALA A 55 -17.54 9.25 -13.26
N ALA A 56 -16.80 8.38 -12.54
CA ALA A 56 -15.63 7.70 -13.10
C ALA A 56 -15.61 6.16 -13.01
N LEU A 57 -16.69 5.51 -12.57
CA LEU A 57 -16.80 4.06 -12.76
C LEU A 57 -17.03 3.77 -14.25
N GLU A 58 -15.93 3.77 -15.00
CA GLU A 58 -15.87 3.29 -16.38
C GLU A 58 -16.45 1.87 -16.44
N THR A 59 -16.92 1.45 -17.63
CA THR A 59 -17.58 0.15 -17.82
C THR A 59 -16.71 -1.01 -17.29
N SER A 60 -15.39 -0.93 -17.41
CA SER A 60 -14.42 -1.91 -16.90
C SER A 60 -14.45 -2.02 -15.37
N ALA A 61 -14.25 -0.90 -14.66
CA ALA A 61 -14.21 -0.85 -13.21
C ALA A 61 -15.56 -1.24 -12.59
N ARG A 62 -16.68 -0.89 -13.23
CA ARG A 62 -18.01 -1.33 -12.81
C ARG A 62 -18.15 -2.85 -12.88
N VAL A 63 -17.73 -3.48 -13.98
CA VAL A 63 -17.78 -4.95 -14.11
C VAL A 63 -16.94 -5.60 -13.01
N LEU A 64 -15.73 -5.10 -12.77
CA LEU A 64 -14.84 -5.65 -11.75
C LEU A 64 -15.39 -5.48 -10.33
N ALA A 65 -16.06 -4.36 -10.03
CA ALA A 65 -16.74 -4.15 -8.75
C ALA A 65 -17.93 -5.11 -8.56
N LEU A 66 -18.67 -5.43 -9.62
CA LEU A 66 -19.74 -6.43 -9.58
C LEU A 66 -19.19 -7.84 -9.40
N ASP A 67 -18.10 -8.20 -10.10
CA ASP A 67 -17.40 -9.47 -9.91
C ASP A 67 -16.95 -9.62 -8.43
N ALA A 68 -16.33 -8.57 -7.87
CA ALA A 68 -15.91 -8.52 -6.47
C ALA A 68 -17.09 -8.71 -5.50
N ALA A 69 -18.21 -8.02 -5.74
CA ALA A 69 -19.41 -8.10 -4.92
C ALA A 69 -20.04 -9.50 -4.94
N GLU A 70 -20.04 -10.17 -6.10
CA GLU A 70 -20.54 -11.54 -6.23
C GLU A 70 -19.68 -12.52 -5.43
N LEU A 71 -18.37 -12.41 -5.52
CA LEU A 71 -17.43 -13.24 -4.78
C LEU A 71 -17.56 -13.03 -3.25
N LEU A 72 -17.66 -11.79 -2.80
CA LEU A 72 -17.86 -11.47 -1.39
C LEU A 72 -19.20 -12.01 -0.87
N ALA A 73 -20.28 -11.87 -1.64
CA ALA A 73 -21.58 -12.43 -1.26
C ALA A 73 -21.53 -13.96 -1.17
N GLY A 74 -20.85 -14.62 -2.11
CA GLY A 74 -20.64 -16.08 -2.07
C GLY A 74 -19.78 -16.55 -0.90
N GLY A 75 -18.85 -15.70 -0.44
CA GLY A 75 -18.00 -15.95 0.72
C GLY A 75 -18.59 -15.56 2.07
N GLY A 76 -19.85 -15.09 2.12
CA GLY A 76 -20.52 -14.71 3.36
C GLY A 76 -20.29 -13.26 3.82
N GLU A 77 -19.50 -12.48 3.09
CA GLU A 77 -19.24 -11.05 3.33
C GLU A 77 -20.38 -10.18 2.77
N VAL A 78 -21.61 -10.45 3.23
CA VAL A 78 -22.87 -9.95 2.65
C VAL A 78 -22.96 -8.42 2.66
N LEU A 79 -22.52 -7.77 3.74
CA LEU A 79 -22.57 -6.31 3.87
C LEU A 79 -21.56 -5.63 2.94
N ALA A 80 -20.34 -6.16 2.85
CA ALA A 80 -19.33 -5.64 1.94
C ALA A 80 -19.77 -5.78 0.47
N ALA A 81 -20.34 -6.93 0.12
CA ALA A 81 -20.94 -7.14 -1.20
C ALA A 81 -22.05 -6.13 -1.50
N ALA A 82 -22.96 -5.87 -0.55
CA ALA A 82 -24.03 -4.90 -0.73
C ALA A 82 -23.48 -3.47 -0.93
N GLU A 83 -22.44 -3.07 -0.20
CA GLU A 83 -21.76 -1.78 -0.38
C GLU A 83 -21.13 -1.64 -1.78
N LEU A 84 -20.49 -2.69 -2.30
CA LEU A 84 -19.94 -2.69 -3.66
C LEU A 84 -21.04 -2.64 -4.73
N TYR A 85 -22.14 -3.38 -4.56
CA TYR A 85 -23.29 -3.28 -5.47
C TYR A 85 -23.86 -1.86 -5.51
N LEU A 86 -23.92 -1.17 -4.36
CA LEU A 86 -24.33 0.23 -4.30
C LEU A 86 -23.35 1.16 -5.03
N ALA A 87 -22.04 0.99 -4.81
CA ALA A 87 -21.02 1.77 -5.50
C ALA A 87 -21.14 1.61 -7.03
N ALA A 88 -21.35 0.37 -7.49
CA ALA A 88 -21.57 0.00 -8.88
C ALA A 88 -22.95 0.40 -9.45
N GLY A 89 -23.83 0.98 -8.63
CA GLY A 89 -25.17 1.46 -9.02
C GLY A 89 -26.25 0.38 -9.11
N ASP A 90 -26.01 -0.84 -8.64
CA ASP A 90 -27.01 -1.92 -8.57
C ASP A 90 -27.71 -1.98 -7.20
N ARG A 91 -28.59 -0.99 -6.96
CA ARG A 91 -29.36 -0.90 -5.72
C ARG A 91 -30.27 -2.12 -5.49
N GLY A 92 -30.75 -2.75 -6.56
CA GLY A 92 -31.64 -3.90 -6.50
C GLY A 92 -30.95 -5.12 -5.88
N ARG A 93 -29.73 -5.46 -6.32
CA ARG A 93 -28.95 -6.55 -5.73
C ARG A 93 -28.54 -6.27 -4.29
N ALA A 94 -28.10 -5.04 -4.00
CA ALA A 94 -27.76 -4.63 -2.64
C ALA A 94 -28.95 -4.81 -1.68
N ARG A 95 -30.14 -4.34 -2.05
CA ARG A 95 -31.37 -4.50 -1.24
C ARG A 95 -31.68 -5.96 -0.95
N ARG A 96 -31.65 -6.82 -1.98
CA ARG A 96 -31.92 -8.26 -1.81
C ARG A 96 -30.91 -8.95 -0.89
N LEU A 97 -29.65 -8.52 -0.88
CA LEU A 97 -28.65 -9.04 0.05
C LEU A 97 -28.95 -8.64 1.49
N VAL A 98 -29.20 -7.35 1.72
CA VAL A 98 -29.50 -6.83 3.06
C VAL A 98 -30.81 -7.40 3.62
N GLU A 99 -31.81 -7.60 2.76
CA GLU A 99 -33.09 -8.22 3.13
C GLU A 99 -32.89 -9.67 3.58
N ARG A 100 -32.14 -10.46 2.80
CA ARG A 100 -31.81 -11.85 3.16
C ARG A 100 -30.99 -11.96 4.45
N LEU A 101 -30.11 -10.99 4.69
CA LEU A 101 -29.34 -10.91 5.95
C LEU A 101 -30.23 -10.59 7.15
N GLY A 102 -31.40 -9.98 6.94
CA GLY A 102 -32.31 -9.57 8.01
C GLY A 102 -31.77 -8.43 8.86
N ASN A 103 -30.92 -7.55 8.31
CA ASN A 103 -30.35 -6.42 9.06
C ASN A 103 -31.22 -5.14 8.88
N PRO A 104 -32.07 -4.79 9.86
CA PRO A 104 -33.00 -3.66 9.73
C PRO A 104 -32.29 -2.31 9.68
N THR A 105 -31.14 -2.17 10.36
CA THR A 105 -30.35 -0.92 10.37
C THR A 105 -29.79 -0.63 8.98
N ALA A 106 -29.17 -1.63 8.36
CA ALA A 106 -28.65 -1.51 7.00
C ALA A 106 -29.79 -1.27 5.99
N MET A 107 -30.94 -1.94 6.16
CA MET A 107 -32.10 -1.74 5.29
C MET A 107 -32.68 -0.32 5.42
N ARG A 108 -32.77 0.21 6.63
CA ARG A 108 -33.22 1.59 6.88
C ARG A 108 -32.29 2.60 6.21
N ARG A 109 -30.98 2.50 6.44
CA ARG A 109 -29.99 3.38 5.79
C ARG A 109 -30.03 3.28 4.27
N LEU A 110 -30.17 2.07 3.74
CA LEU A 110 -30.32 1.84 2.32
C LEU A 110 -31.56 2.55 1.77
N ASN A 111 -32.69 2.53 2.47
CA ASN A 111 -33.93 3.18 2.04
C ASN A 111 -33.85 4.72 2.15
N GLU A 112 -33.25 5.23 3.22
CA GLU A 112 -33.09 6.67 3.49
C GLU A 112 -32.04 7.35 2.60
N ALA A 113 -31.09 6.59 2.04
CA ALA A 113 -30.09 7.14 1.16
C ALA A 113 -30.70 7.57 -0.19
N GLU A 114 -30.87 8.88 -0.39
CA GLU A 114 -31.17 9.49 -1.69
C GLU A 114 -30.02 9.22 -2.68
N GLU A 115 -28.78 9.37 -2.20
CA GLU A 115 -27.56 9.05 -2.94
C GLU A 115 -26.75 7.96 -2.22
N PRO A 116 -26.92 6.68 -2.59
CA PRO A 116 -26.21 5.55 -1.96
C PRO A 116 -24.68 5.68 -1.93
N ARG A 117 -24.09 6.45 -2.85
CA ARG A 117 -22.64 6.66 -2.92
C ARG A 117 -22.14 7.62 -1.83
N LEU A 118 -22.88 8.69 -1.54
CA LEU A 118 -22.56 9.59 -0.43
C LEU A 118 -22.62 8.83 0.91
N MET A 119 -23.58 7.91 1.05
CA MET A 119 -23.67 7.04 2.22
C MET A 119 -22.40 6.20 2.45
N LEU A 120 -21.73 5.72 1.39
CA LEU A 120 -20.47 4.96 1.51
C LEU A 120 -19.35 5.81 2.11
N SER A 121 -19.32 7.12 1.84
CA SER A 121 -18.36 8.03 2.47
C SER A 121 -18.68 8.34 3.94
N GLN A 122 -19.89 8.03 4.41
CA GLN A 122 -20.40 8.31 5.76
C GLN A 122 -20.51 7.03 6.63
N GLY A 123 -19.58 6.10 6.47
CA GLY A 123 -19.54 4.86 7.25
C GLY A 123 -20.46 3.75 6.72
N GLY A 124 -20.98 3.87 5.49
CA GLY A 124 -21.56 2.74 4.77
C GLY A 124 -22.89 2.24 5.35
N LEU A 125 -23.20 0.96 5.13
CA LEU A 125 -24.48 0.38 5.54
C LEU A 125 -24.60 0.14 7.05
N THR A 126 -23.47 0.04 7.77
CA THR A 126 -23.45 -0.21 9.22
C THR A 126 -23.07 1.00 10.07
N GLY A 127 -22.45 2.03 9.49
CA GLY A 127 -21.84 3.15 10.22
C GLY A 127 -20.35 2.96 10.51
N GLU A 128 -19.87 1.72 10.47
CA GLU A 128 -18.44 1.39 10.56
C GLU A 128 -17.86 0.94 9.22
N GLY A 129 -18.72 0.58 8.27
CA GLY A 129 -18.41 0.57 6.86
C GLY A 129 -17.29 -0.38 6.43
N ALA A 130 -17.64 -1.64 6.18
CA ALA A 130 -16.67 -2.69 5.84
C ALA A 130 -15.85 -2.39 4.56
N VAL A 131 -16.42 -1.66 3.59
CA VAL A 131 -15.79 -1.26 2.32
C VAL A 131 -15.62 0.27 2.24
N THR A 132 -15.80 0.97 3.36
CA THR A 132 -15.94 2.44 3.31
C THR A 132 -14.62 3.19 3.21
N THR A 133 -13.51 2.52 3.53
CA THR A 133 -12.18 3.11 3.43
C THR A 133 -11.27 2.25 2.56
N LEU A 134 -10.44 2.91 1.76
CA LEU A 134 -9.38 2.27 1.00
C LEU A 134 -8.46 1.44 1.92
N ARG A 135 -8.25 1.91 3.16
CA ARG A 135 -7.47 1.21 4.18
C ARG A 135 -8.08 -0.14 4.55
N ALA A 136 -9.39 -0.20 4.83
CA ALA A 136 -10.06 -1.45 5.18
C ALA A 136 -9.98 -2.49 4.06
N ILE A 137 -10.24 -2.08 2.81
CA ILE A 137 -10.14 -2.94 1.63
C ILE A 137 -8.70 -3.47 1.48
N ARG A 138 -7.70 -2.59 1.62
CA ARG A 138 -6.29 -2.98 1.55
C ARG A 138 -5.88 -3.96 2.64
N THR A 139 -6.35 -3.77 3.87
CA THR A 139 -6.06 -4.69 4.98
C THR A 139 -6.62 -6.07 4.68
N ARG A 140 -7.88 -6.17 4.25
CA ARG A 140 -8.50 -7.46 3.89
C ARG A 140 -7.83 -8.12 2.69
N ALA A 141 -7.49 -7.34 1.67
CA ALA A 141 -6.74 -7.85 0.52
C ALA A 141 -5.35 -8.34 0.93
N LEU A 142 -4.68 -7.68 1.88
CA LEU A 142 -3.39 -8.14 2.40
C LEU A 142 -3.54 -9.45 3.18
N GLU A 143 -4.54 -9.56 4.07
CA GLU A 143 -4.85 -10.82 4.79
C GLU A 143 -5.03 -11.98 3.80
N ALA A 144 -5.88 -11.76 2.79
CA ALA A 144 -6.10 -12.70 1.69
C ALA A 144 -4.79 -13.09 0.98
N LEU A 145 -3.90 -12.14 0.69
CA LEU A 145 -2.62 -12.40 0.02
C LEU A 145 -1.63 -13.14 0.91
N THR A 146 -1.57 -12.85 2.21
CA THR A 146 -0.62 -13.49 3.13
C THR A 146 -0.90 -14.97 3.36
N GLU A 147 -2.16 -15.38 3.28
CA GLU A 147 -2.56 -16.79 3.39
C GLU A 147 -2.41 -17.55 2.06
N THR A 148 -1.86 -16.90 1.03
CA THR A 148 -1.90 -17.35 -0.36
C THR A 148 -0.50 -17.48 -0.97
N ASP A 149 0.54 -17.57 -0.13
CA ASP A 149 1.97 -17.56 -0.52
C ASP A 149 2.32 -18.61 -1.61
N ASP A 150 1.49 -19.66 -1.80
CA ASP A 150 1.70 -20.71 -2.81
C ASP A 150 0.98 -20.50 -4.17
N LEU A 151 0.10 -19.49 -4.33
CA LEU A 151 -0.81 -19.44 -5.49
C LEU A 151 -0.45 -18.47 -6.60
N VAL A 152 0.63 -17.70 -6.50
CA VAL A 152 0.99 -16.72 -7.52
C VAL A 152 2.48 -16.82 -7.77
N ALA A 153 2.89 -16.79 -9.04
CA ALA A 153 4.30 -16.62 -9.35
C ALA A 153 4.78 -15.34 -8.65
N GLU A 154 5.84 -15.42 -7.85
CA GLU A 154 6.21 -14.34 -6.93
C GLU A 154 6.34 -12.97 -7.64
N GLU A 155 6.75 -12.95 -8.91
CA GLU A 155 6.85 -11.76 -9.75
C GLU A 155 5.50 -11.04 -9.98
N GLN A 156 4.43 -11.79 -10.23
CA GLN A 156 3.08 -11.25 -10.42
C GLN A 156 2.52 -10.70 -9.10
N LEU A 157 2.84 -11.37 -7.99
CA LEU A 157 2.45 -10.93 -6.66
C LEU A 157 3.13 -9.60 -6.29
N LEU A 158 4.41 -9.43 -6.59
CA LEU A 158 5.13 -8.18 -6.33
C LEU A 158 4.49 -6.99 -7.05
N THR A 159 4.18 -7.17 -8.34
CA THR A 159 3.52 -6.13 -9.14
C THR A 159 2.13 -5.78 -8.57
N LEU A 160 1.37 -6.79 -8.13
CA LEU A 160 0.09 -6.56 -7.48
C LEU A 160 0.26 -5.77 -6.17
N LEU A 161 1.18 -6.17 -5.29
CA LEU A 161 1.42 -5.48 -4.01
C LEU A 161 1.83 -4.01 -4.21
N GLU A 162 2.71 -3.71 -5.17
CA GLU A 162 3.13 -2.36 -5.49
C GLU A 162 1.98 -1.47 -5.98
N LEU A 163 1.07 -2.03 -6.78
CA LEU A 163 -0.12 -1.34 -7.31
C LEU A 163 -1.19 -1.13 -6.25
N LEU A 164 -1.36 -2.10 -5.36
CA LEU A 164 -2.27 -1.96 -4.22
C LEU A 164 -1.76 -0.94 -3.19
N GLY A 165 -0.49 -0.50 -3.29
CA GLY A 165 0.15 0.39 -2.32
C GLY A 165 0.46 -0.31 -1.01
N LEU A 166 0.71 -1.63 -1.07
CA LEU A 166 1.15 -2.44 0.06
C LEU A 166 2.67 -2.45 0.08
N ASP A 167 3.25 -1.29 0.39
CA ASP A 167 4.67 -0.99 0.19
C ASP A 167 5.59 -1.88 1.04
N THR A 168 5.27 -2.10 2.32
CA THR A 168 6.06 -2.97 3.21
C THR A 168 6.09 -4.44 2.75
N PRO A 169 4.94 -5.09 2.46
CA PRO A 169 4.93 -6.42 1.85
C PRO A 169 5.65 -6.49 0.50
N ALA A 170 5.45 -5.49 -0.37
CA ALA A 170 6.12 -5.41 -1.67
C ALA A 170 7.64 -5.37 -1.49
N ALA A 171 8.13 -4.54 -0.57
CA ALA A 171 9.56 -4.40 -0.32
C ALA A 171 10.20 -5.70 0.18
N ARG A 172 9.55 -6.41 1.10
CA ARG A 172 10.01 -7.72 1.61
C ARG A 172 10.04 -8.77 0.50
N LEU A 173 9.01 -8.82 -0.33
CA LEU A 173 8.95 -9.76 -1.45
C LEU A 173 10.03 -9.46 -2.50
N ALA A 174 10.25 -8.19 -2.83
CA ALA A 174 11.33 -7.76 -3.70
C ALA A 174 12.72 -8.12 -3.14
N GLU A 175 12.95 -7.99 -1.82
CA GLU A 175 14.21 -8.47 -1.22
C GLU A 175 14.39 -9.99 -1.34
N ARG A 176 13.32 -10.78 -1.16
CA ARG A 176 13.37 -12.25 -1.35
C ARG A 176 13.75 -12.61 -2.78
N GLN A 177 13.24 -11.87 -3.76
CA GLN A 177 13.54 -12.03 -5.19
C GLN A 177 14.88 -11.43 -5.62
N GLN A 178 15.64 -10.81 -4.69
CA GLN A 178 16.89 -10.09 -4.99
C GLN A 178 16.71 -8.88 -5.93
N GLU A 179 15.48 -8.38 -6.06
CA GLU A 179 15.09 -7.19 -6.81
C GLU A 179 15.31 -5.91 -5.97
N PHE A 180 16.57 -5.68 -5.58
CA PHE A 180 16.94 -4.68 -4.57
C PHE A 180 16.54 -3.25 -4.93
N ALA A 181 16.56 -2.88 -6.21
CA ALA A 181 16.13 -1.56 -6.67
C ALA A 181 14.62 -1.35 -6.45
N ARG A 182 13.79 -2.38 -6.67
CA ARG A 182 12.34 -2.33 -6.37
C ARG A 182 12.10 -2.30 -4.87
N ALA A 183 12.83 -3.11 -4.11
CA ALA A 183 12.75 -3.14 -2.66
C ALA A 183 13.06 -1.77 -2.04
N ALA A 184 14.11 -1.09 -2.52
CA ALA A 184 14.46 0.25 -2.07
C ALA A 184 13.30 1.25 -2.27
N ARG A 185 12.76 1.32 -3.49
CA ARG A 185 11.61 2.20 -3.81
C ARG A 185 10.37 1.89 -2.97
N ALA A 186 10.10 0.61 -2.71
CA ALA A 186 8.98 0.21 -1.88
C ALA A 186 9.19 0.62 -0.41
N TRP A 187 10.38 0.43 0.15
CA TRP A 187 10.69 0.91 1.51
C TRP A 187 10.65 2.44 1.64
N GLU A 188 11.07 3.20 0.61
CA GLU A 188 10.92 4.67 0.60
C GLU A 188 9.45 5.08 0.68
N ARG A 189 8.57 4.46 -0.12
CA ARG A 189 7.12 4.72 -0.07
C ARG A 189 6.49 4.33 1.27
N ALA A 190 7.03 3.30 1.92
CA ALA A 190 6.60 2.88 3.25
C ALA A 190 7.06 3.83 4.38
N GLY A 191 7.88 4.86 4.08
CA GLY A 191 8.43 5.77 5.09
C GLY A 191 9.53 5.13 5.94
N GLU A 192 10.28 4.18 5.38
CA GLU A 192 11.30 3.38 6.08
C GLU A 192 12.69 3.62 5.44
N PRO A 193 13.28 4.82 5.61
CA PRO A 193 14.45 5.26 4.84
C PRO A 193 15.69 4.41 5.08
N ILE A 194 15.92 3.91 6.31
CA ILE A 194 17.07 3.05 6.60
C ILE A 194 16.96 1.69 5.91
N LYS A 195 15.74 1.11 5.86
CA LYS A 195 15.50 -0.15 5.13
C LYS A 195 15.67 0.06 3.63
N ALA A 196 15.20 1.19 3.10
CA ALA A 196 15.38 1.56 1.72
C ALA A 196 16.87 1.70 1.34
N ALA A 197 17.62 2.47 2.13
CA ALA A 197 19.06 2.64 1.97
C ALA A 197 19.80 1.28 2.02
N ARG A 198 19.43 0.39 2.96
CA ARG A 198 20.01 -0.95 3.03
C ARG A 198 19.72 -1.79 1.79
N ALA A 199 18.49 -1.74 1.28
CA ALA A 199 18.13 -2.44 0.04
C ALA A 199 18.93 -1.90 -1.15
N ALA A 200 19.01 -0.57 -1.33
CA ALA A 200 19.81 0.05 -2.38
C ALA A 200 21.30 -0.35 -2.29
N TYR A 201 21.87 -0.36 -1.08
CA TYR A 201 23.24 -0.79 -0.84
C TYR A 201 23.48 -2.26 -1.25
N ARG A 202 22.54 -3.16 -0.94
CA ARG A 202 22.62 -4.57 -1.38
C ARG A 202 22.54 -4.72 -2.91
N GLY A 203 21.81 -3.82 -3.57
CA GLY A 203 21.78 -3.71 -5.02
C GLY A 203 23.05 -3.12 -5.65
N GLY A 204 24.00 -2.63 -4.85
CA GLY A 204 25.23 -1.99 -5.32
C GLY A 204 25.07 -0.53 -5.74
N ASP A 205 23.89 0.06 -5.54
CA ASP A 205 23.60 1.44 -5.93
C ASP A 205 23.96 2.42 -4.79
N THR A 206 25.25 2.71 -4.64
CA THR A 206 25.76 3.52 -3.54
C THR A 206 25.38 5.00 -3.63
N GLU A 207 25.17 5.53 -4.83
CA GLU A 207 24.68 6.90 -5.04
C GLU A 207 23.28 7.04 -4.48
N ARG A 208 22.38 6.10 -4.83
CA ARG A 208 21.01 6.09 -4.32
C ARG A 208 20.93 5.96 -2.80
N VAL A 209 21.85 5.23 -2.18
CA VAL A 209 21.94 5.12 -0.71
C VAL A 209 22.11 6.50 -0.09
N LEU A 210 23.05 7.30 -0.59
CA LEU A 210 23.29 8.65 -0.07
C LEU A 210 22.07 9.54 -0.31
N GLU A 211 21.48 9.52 -1.51
CA GLU A 211 20.25 10.28 -1.82
C GLU A 211 19.08 9.99 -0.86
N ILE A 212 18.93 8.75 -0.43
CA ILE A 212 17.89 8.35 0.52
C ILE A 212 18.24 8.86 1.92
N LEU A 213 19.48 8.67 2.36
CA LEU A 213 19.91 9.02 3.72
C LEU A 213 19.91 10.54 3.96
N VAL A 214 20.29 11.36 2.98
CA VAL A 214 20.31 12.83 3.11
C VAL A 214 18.91 13.45 3.24
N LYS A 215 17.85 12.69 2.94
CA LYS A 215 16.45 13.14 3.09
C LYS A 215 15.86 12.84 4.47
N VAL A 216 16.60 12.16 5.35
CA VAL A 216 16.11 11.85 6.70
C VAL A 216 16.17 13.09 7.56
N GLU A 217 15.01 13.55 8.03
CA GLU A 217 14.89 14.75 8.87
C GLU A 217 15.52 14.56 10.27
N PRO A 218 16.06 15.62 10.90
CA PRO A 218 16.65 15.56 12.24
C PRO A 218 15.75 14.97 13.33
N ASP A 219 14.44 15.20 13.25
CA ASP A 219 13.43 14.71 14.20
C ASP A 219 13.08 13.23 14.00
N HIS A 220 13.53 12.60 12.91
CA HIS A 220 13.23 11.20 12.62
C HIS A 220 13.93 10.28 13.65
N PRO A 221 13.26 9.24 14.18
CA PRO A 221 13.85 8.36 15.19
C PRO A 221 15.13 7.65 14.73
N GLU A 222 15.31 7.48 13.42
CA GLU A 222 16.49 6.87 12.81
C GLU A 222 17.54 7.87 12.29
N TYR A 223 17.37 9.18 12.51
CA TYR A 223 18.25 10.23 11.98
C TYR A 223 19.74 9.98 12.31
N ARG A 224 20.07 9.73 13.59
CA ARG A 224 21.47 9.48 13.99
C ARG A 224 22.07 8.24 13.31
N ALA A 225 21.26 7.20 13.11
CA ALA A 225 21.70 6.01 12.40
C ALA A 225 21.92 6.30 10.91
N ALA A 226 21.09 7.16 10.30
CA ALA A 226 21.27 7.63 8.94
C ALA A 226 22.60 8.40 8.77
N CYS A 227 22.91 9.33 9.68
CA CYS A 227 24.18 10.07 9.66
C CYS A 227 25.40 9.14 9.74
N VAL A 228 25.40 8.17 10.65
CA VAL A 228 26.49 7.18 10.77
C VAL A 228 26.68 6.40 9.48
N LEU A 229 25.59 5.93 8.85
CA LEU A 229 25.66 5.19 7.60
C LEU A 229 26.14 6.07 6.44
N ALA A 230 25.64 7.31 6.35
CA ALA A 230 26.02 8.26 5.32
C ALA A 230 27.51 8.61 5.40
N ILE A 231 28.01 8.96 6.59
CA ILE A 231 29.42 9.29 6.82
C ILE A 231 30.33 8.11 6.46
N ARG A 232 29.98 6.89 6.86
CA ARG A 232 30.78 5.69 6.54
C ARG A 232 30.84 5.44 5.03
N LEU A 233 29.72 5.61 4.35
CA LEU A 233 29.66 5.43 2.90
C LEU A 233 30.43 6.54 2.16
N ALA A 234 30.23 7.79 2.56
CA ALA A 234 30.97 8.95 2.07
C ALA A 234 32.49 8.79 2.24
N ALA A 235 32.94 8.35 3.42
CA ALA A 235 34.35 8.11 3.71
C ALA A 235 34.96 7.02 2.81
N ARG A 236 34.18 5.97 2.53
CA ARG A 236 34.61 4.90 1.61
C ARG A 236 34.68 5.37 0.16
N LEU A 237 33.80 6.28 -0.24
CA LEU A 237 33.71 6.80 -1.60
C LEU A 237 34.61 8.05 -1.81
N GLU A 238 35.29 8.52 -0.76
CA GLU A 238 36.02 9.80 -0.74
C GLU A 238 35.15 10.96 -1.26
N TRP A 239 33.88 10.93 -0.87
CA TRP A 239 32.85 11.84 -1.37
C TRP A 239 32.38 12.77 -0.24
N LEU A 240 32.51 14.08 -0.46
CA LEU A 240 32.07 15.12 0.45
C LEU A 240 31.34 16.18 -0.37
N ASP A 241 30.07 16.41 -0.08
CA ASP A 241 29.23 17.38 -0.77
C ASP A 241 28.34 18.16 0.22
N TYR A 242 27.62 19.14 -0.32
CA TYR A 242 26.73 19.99 0.46
C TYR A 242 25.56 19.22 1.09
N ALA A 243 25.07 18.14 0.46
CA ALA A 243 23.96 17.36 0.99
C ALA A 243 24.39 16.57 2.23
N LEU A 244 25.60 16.00 2.22
CA LEU A 244 26.18 15.36 3.39
C LEU A 244 26.42 16.36 4.52
N ASP A 245 27.00 17.53 4.21
CA ASP A 245 27.23 18.60 5.19
C ASP A 245 25.93 19.02 5.89
N HIS A 246 24.87 19.21 5.10
CA HIS A 246 23.55 19.56 5.63
C HIS A 246 22.98 18.45 6.51
N LEU A 247 23.08 17.18 6.07
CA LEU A 247 22.62 16.03 6.86
C LEU A 247 23.33 15.96 8.21
N VAL A 248 24.64 16.18 8.28
CA VAL A 248 25.44 15.95 9.50
C VAL A 248 25.52 17.17 10.43
N GLY A 249 25.03 18.35 10.03
CA GLY A 249 25.13 19.59 10.81
C GLY A 249 24.63 19.44 12.25
N ASP A 250 23.37 19.07 12.44
CA ASP A 250 22.80 18.89 13.79
C ASP A 250 23.40 17.68 14.52
N PHE A 251 23.90 16.71 13.76
CA PHE A 251 24.51 15.50 14.32
C PHE A 251 25.86 15.78 15.01
N ILE A 252 26.68 16.67 14.44
CA ILE A 252 28.01 17.02 14.99
C ILE A 252 27.96 18.02 16.16
N GLU A 253 26.87 18.78 16.30
CA GLU A 253 26.67 19.67 17.46
C GLU A 253 26.48 18.90 18.78
N GLN A 254 26.09 17.63 18.68
CA GLN A 254 25.84 16.77 19.84
C GLN A 254 26.98 15.76 20.04
N PRO A 255 27.37 15.47 21.30
CA PRO A 255 28.40 14.47 21.56
C PRO A 255 27.97 13.07 21.12
N PRO A 256 28.91 12.22 20.66
CA PRO A 256 28.60 10.86 20.21
C PRO A 256 28.09 10.00 21.38
N ARG A 257 26.97 9.30 21.15
CA ARG A 257 26.24 8.52 22.17
C ARG A 257 26.73 7.08 22.29
N ASN A 258 27.41 6.57 21.28
CA ASN A 258 27.89 5.19 21.21
C ASN A 258 29.15 5.09 20.34
N ASP A 259 29.74 3.91 20.30
CA ASP A 259 31.01 3.63 19.62
C ASP A 259 30.92 3.83 18.10
N ALA A 260 29.77 3.48 17.49
CA ALA A 260 29.56 3.67 16.06
C ALA A 260 29.52 5.14 15.67
N GLU A 261 28.92 6.00 16.50
CA GLU A 261 28.95 7.45 16.30
C GLU A 261 30.36 8.03 16.51
N ARG A 262 31.11 7.55 17.53
CA ARG A 262 32.51 7.98 17.73
C ARG A 262 33.38 7.66 16.52
N GLU A 263 33.23 6.47 15.96
CA GLU A 263 33.91 6.06 14.74
C GLU A 263 33.48 6.94 13.55
N ALA A 264 32.19 7.22 13.39
CA ALA A 264 31.70 8.10 12.34
C ALA A 264 32.30 9.51 12.46
N PHE A 265 32.40 10.09 13.66
CA PHE A 265 33.05 11.39 13.86
C PHE A 265 34.52 11.36 13.42
N ALA A 266 35.25 10.28 13.74
CA ALA A 266 36.63 10.12 13.32
C ALA A 266 36.78 9.97 11.79
N LEU A 267 35.82 9.32 11.12
CA LEU A 267 35.78 9.22 9.66
C LEU A 267 35.47 10.56 9.00
N LEU A 268 34.48 11.29 9.54
CA LEU A 268 34.11 12.61 9.05
C LEU A 268 35.29 13.59 9.18
N ALA A 269 36.01 13.57 10.30
CA ALA A 269 37.20 14.40 10.50
C ALA A 269 38.37 14.08 9.55
N ARG A 270 38.36 12.92 8.86
CA ARG A 270 39.36 12.58 7.83
C ARG A 270 38.91 12.96 6.42
N LEU A 271 37.59 13.11 6.21
CA LEU A 271 37.03 13.56 4.95
C LEU A 271 37.25 15.07 4.72
N TYR A 272 37.26 15.84 5.81
CA TYR A 272 37.66 17.25 5.84
C TYR A 272 39.19 17.40 5.96
#